data_AF-A0A6P8X8B5-F1
#
_entry.id   AF-A0A6P8X8B5-F1
#
_cell.length_a   1.000
_cell.length_b   1.000
_cell.length_c   1.000
_cell.angle_alpha   90.00
_cell.angle_beta   90.00
_cell.angle_gamma   90.00
#
_symmetry.space_group_name_H-M   'P 1'
#
loop_
_entity.id
_entity.type
_entity.pdbx_description
1 polymer ?
#
loop_
_entity_poly.entity_id
_entity_poly.type
_entity_poly.pdbx_seq_one_letter_code
_entity_poly.pdbx_strand_id
1 'polypeptide(L)'
;MSFTGGGTSTSTGNGGNNNVLPMAQLADGWLELESDPGLFTLLLEDFGCHDVQVEEVYDLQKPIESPYGFIFLFRWIEERRARRKIVETTAEIFVKDEEAISSIFFAQQVVPNSCATHALLSVLLNCNENNLQLGETLSRLKVHTKGMSPENKGLAIGNTPELACAHNSHAMPQARRRLERTGAGVASCRFTGEAFHFVSFVPINGQLFELDGLKPYPMNHGCWEDHEDWTDKFRRVMTERLGIATGEQDIRFNLMAVVPDRRIAITHKLKMLRTNQAIVSGTLQKLLKADEQGERDEQQRPDTPTTLLEPSAFTARDLQSLLKNLDTEIAINEQHLADENDRRQMFKVDASRRTHNYDKFICTFLSMLAHQGVLGELVSQHLLPSKKISGQSAANRISKQSSAAATNTASSNASANAGATKSQQQQPQPQGAATTPKNGKSPVKTPGRRRKGRNKCRKRK
;
A
#
# COMPACT_ATOMS: atom_id res chain seq x y z
N MET A 1 14.51 17.49 72.53
CA MET A 1 14.78 16.05 72.63
C MET A 1 14.07 15.38 71.47
N SER A 2 14.88 14.80 70.60
CA SER A 2 14.57 14.28 69.26
C SER A 2 13.84 12.94 69.34
N PHE A 3 12.77 12.79 68.56
CA PHE A 3 12.07 11.52 68.38
C PHE A 3 12.72 10.71 67.26
N THR A 4 13.07 9.48 67.59
CA THR A 4 13.64 8.43 66.74
C THR A 4 12.55 7.47 66.25
N GLY A 5 12.67 7.00 65.01
CA GLY A 5 12.03 5.79 64.46
C GLY A 5 12.50 5.68 63.00
N GLY A 6 13.18 4.64 62.53
CA GLY A 6 13.06 3.22 62.85
C GLY A 6 12.57 2.52 61.58
N GLY A 7 13.45 2.37 60.58
CA GLY A 7 13.14 1.77 59.27
C GLY A 7 13.98 0.52 59.03
N THR A 8 13.32 -0.63 59.14
CA THR A 8 13.85 -1.98 58.96
C THR A 8 14.21 -2.31 57.52
N SER A 9 15.36 -2.98 57.36
CA SER A 9 15.84 -3.65 56.15
C SER A 9 15.10 -4.95 55.88
N THR A 10 14.64 -5.16 54.65
CA THR A 10 14.34 -6.50 54.10
C THR A 10 14.91 -6.60 52.68
N SER A 11 15.71 -7.64 52.48
CA SER A 11 16.29 -8.06 51.21
C SER A 11 15.45 -9.14 50.55
N THR A 12 15.10 -8.96 49.28
CA THR A 12 14.83 -9.97 48.24
C THR A 12 14.90 -9.20 46.92
N GLY A 13 15.43 -9.64 45.79
CA GLY A 13 15.80 -10.95 45.27
C GLY A 13 15.58 -10.85 43.76
N ASN A 14 16.66 -10.95 42.99
CA ASN A 14 16.75 -11.33 41.57
C ASN A 14 15.59 -10.93 40.61
N GLY A 15 15.78 -9.85 39.83
CA GLY A 15 14.85 -9.42 38.78
C GLY A 15 15.50 -9.49 37.40
N GLY A 16 14.87 -10.22 36.47
CA GLY A 16 15.37 -10.54 35.15
C GLY A 16 15.58 -9.35 34.20
N ASN A 17 16.36 -9.62 33.16
CA ASN A 17 16.60 -8.77 32.00
C ASN A 17 15.27 -8.40 31.31
N ASN A 18 14.65 -7.32 31.76
CA ASN A 18 13.68 -6.59 30.97
C ASN A 18 14.45 -5.62 30.06
N ASN A 19 14.71 -6.06 28.82
CA ASN A 19 15.08 -5.17 27.72
C ASN A 19 13.86 -4.30 27.36
N VAL A 20 13.53 -3.35 28.22
CA VAL A 20 12.65 -2.23 27.87
C VAL A 20 13.56 -1.19 27.23
N LEU A 21 13.54 -1.12 25.90
CA LEU A 21 14.18 -0.03 25.19
C LEU A 21 13.56 1.30 25.69
N PRO A 22 14.36 2.33 26.03
CA PRO A 22 13.85 3.63 26.46
C PRO A 22 12.86 4.20 25.43
N MET A 23 11.76 4.82 25.88
CA MET A 23 10.72 5.40 25.01
C MET A 23 11.27 6.28 23.87
N ALA A 24 12.39 6.98 24.11
CA ALA A 24 13.04 7.85 23.13
C ALA A 24 13.74 7.10 21.97
N GLN A 25 13.92 5.77 22.03
CA GLN A 25 14.58 4.98 20.98
C GLN A 25 13.60 4.30 20.00
N LEU A 26 12.29 4.33 20.25
CA LEU A 26 11.30 3.66 19.38
C LEU A 26 10.98 4.48 18.12
N ALA A 27 10.97 5.82 18.22
CA ALA A 27 10.67 6.70 17.11
C ALA A 27 11.79 6.80 16.06
N ASP A 28 13.04 6.50 16.44
CA ASP A 28 14.24 6.65 15.57
C ASP A 28 14.71 5.33 14.92
N GLY A 29 13.88 4.28 14.96
CA GLY A 29 14.30 2.91 14.64
C GLY A 29 13.53 2.18 13.54
N TRP A 30 12.64 2.86 12.80
CA TRP A 30 11.81 2.19 11.80
C TRP A 30 12.59 1.92 10.51
N LEU A 31 12.47 0.68 10.02
CA LEU A 31 13.19 0.18 8.84
C LEU A 31 12.31 0.25 7.59
N GLU A 32 12.90 0.54 6.45
CA GLU A 32 12.19 0.53 5.17
C GLU A 32 11.66 -0.88 4.83
N LEU A 33 10.38 -0.96 4.45
CA LEU A 33 9.70 -2.18 4.01
C LEU A 33 9.50 -2.22 2.50
N GLU A 34 9.45 -3.43 1.94
CA GLU A 34 9.08 -3.66 0.55
C GLU A 34 7.57 -3.55 0.36
N SER A 35 7.14 -3.17 -0.85
CA SER A 35 5.73 -3.15 -1.24
C SER A 35 5.30 -4.53 -1.73
N ASP A 36 4.87 -5.37 -0.79
CA ASP A 36 4.43 -6.74 -1.06
C ASP A 36 3.12 -7.05 -0.33
N PRO A 37 2.07 -7.55 -1.01
CA PRO A 37 0.79 -7.87 -0.38
C PRO A 37 0.92 -8.97 0.67
N GLY A 38 1.82 -9.93 0.48
CA GLY A 38 2.10 -11.00 1.45
C GLY A 38 2.71 -10.45 2.73
N LEU A 39 3.70 -9.57 2.62
CA LEU A 39 4.30 -8.83 3.73
C LEU A 39 3.22 -8.07 4.50
N PHE A 40 2.39 -7.28 3.82
CA PHE A 40 1.37 -6.47 4.48
C PHE A 40 0.30 -7.33 5.15
N THR A 41 -0.08 -8.44 4.54
CA THR A 41 -1.01 -9.40 5.15
C THR A 41 -0.45 -9.97 6.46
N LEU A 42 0.81 -10.41 6.46
CA LEU A 42 1.46 -10.93 7.68
C LEU A 42 1.71 -9.84 8.73
N LEU A 43 2.01 -8.61 8.29
CA LEU A 43 2.17 -7.46 9.19
C LEU A 43 0.88 -7.13 9.92
N LEU A 44 -0.28 -7.22 9.25
CA LEU A 44 -1.59 -7.04 9.88
C LEU A 44 -1.89 -8.11 10.92
N GLU A 45 -1.54 -9.38 10.63
CA GLU A 45 -1.64 -10.47 11.60
C GLU A 45 -0.78 -10.19 12.85
N ASP A 46 0.45 -9.69 12.66
CA ASP A 46 1.37 -9.34 13.74
C ASP A 46 0.92 -8.12 14.55
N PHE A 47 0.11 -7.23 13.98
CA PHE A 47 -0.58 -6.17 14.73
C PHE A 47 -1.72 -6.70 15.63
N GLY A 48 -2.10 -7.97 15.46
CA GLY A 48 -3.23 -8.61 16.12
C GLY A 48 -4.56 -8.40 15.41
N CYS A 49 -4.56 -7.86 14.18
CA CYS A 49 -5.75 -7.71 13.35
C CYS A 49 -5.93 -8.98 12.52
N HIS A 50 -6.89 -9.81 12.89
CA HIS A 50 -7.20 -11.05 12.19
C HIS A 50 -8.31 -10.82 11.14
N ASP A 51 -8.53 -11.83 10.29
CA ASP A 51 -9.59 -11.85 9.27
C ASP A 51 -9.47 -10.76 8.19
N VAL A 52 -8.29 -10.17 8.05
CA VAL A 52 -7.95 -9.21 6.99
C VAL A 52 -6.80 -9.74 6.16
N GLN A 53 -6.83 -9.44 4.87
CA GLN A 53 -5.70 -9.65 3.97
C GLN A 53 -5.52 -8.47 3.02
N VAL A 54 -4.34 -8.41 2.42
CA VAL A 54 -4.00 -7.41 1.41
C VAL A 54 -3.81 -8.11 0.06
N GLU A 55 -4.49 -7.61 -0.95
CA GLU A 55 -4.44 -8.12 -2.32
C GLU A 55 -3.88 -7.05 -3.26
N GLU A 56 -2.99 -7.45 -4.18
CA GLU A 56 -2.51 -6.55 -5.22
C GLU A 56 -3.54 -6.40 -6.34
N VAL A 57 -3.72 -5.18 -6.81
CA VAL A 57 -4.68 -4.80 -7.86
C VAL A 57 -3.92 -4.58 -9.16
N TYR A 58 -3.87 -5.62 -10.00
CA TYR A 58 -3.24 -5.53 -11.34
C TYR A 58 -4.13 -4.87 -12.38
N ASP A 59 -5.45 -5.09 -12.29
CA ASP A 59 -6.45 -4.55 -13.21
C ASP A 59 -7.45 -3.72 -12.40
N LEU A 60 -7.46 -2.41 -12.63
CA LEU A 60 -8.33 -1.46 -11.93
C LEU A 60 -9.81 -1.69 -12.26
N GLN A 61 -10.12 -2.33 -13.39
CA GLN A 61 -11.48 -2.60 -13.85
C GLN A 61 -12.04 -3.89 -13.28
N LYS A 62 -11.19 -4.77 -12.75
CA LYS A 62 -11.63 -6.01 -12.10
C LYS A 62 -12.38 -5.67 -10.81
N PRO A 63 -13.62 -6.17 -10.62
CA PRO A 63 -14.37 -5.93 -9.39
C PRO A 63 -13.67 -6.62 -8.21
N ILE A 64 -13.63 -5.92 -7.07
CA ILE A 64 -13.09 -6.42 -5.82
C ILE A 64 -14.25 -6.48 -4.85
N GLU A 65 -14.50 -7.66 -4.29
CA GLU A 65 -15.60 -7.86 -3.35
C GLU A 65 -15.21 -7.35 -1.96
N SER A 66 -16.05 -6.47 -1.42
CA SER A 66 -16.00 -5.94 -0.06
C SER A 66 -14.63 -5.39 0.41
N PRO A 67 -13.96 -4.50 -0.35
CA PRO A 67 -12.75 -3.85 0.15
C PRO A 67 -13.05 -2.93 1.33
N TYR A 68 -12.11 -2.88 2.28
CA TYR A 68 -12.09 -1.91 3.38
C TYR A 68 -11.49 -0.58 2.96
N GLY A 69 -10.54 -0.61 2.03
CA GLY A 69 -9.83 0.55 1.51
C GLY A 69 -8.74 0.14 0.53
N PHE A 70 -8.10 1.13 -0.07
CA PHE A 70 -6.99 0.94 -1.00
C PHE A 70 -5.74 1.63 -0.50
N ILE A 71 -4.58 1.04 -0.81
CA ILE A 71 -3.26 1.61 -0.54
C ILE A 71 -2.58 1.79 -1.89
N PHE A 72 -2.23 3.03 -2.21
CA PHE A 72 -1.56 3.40 -3.44
C PHE A 72 -0.13 3.81 -3.15
N LEU A 73 0.82 3.13 -3.78
CA LEU A 73 2.23 3.45 -3.78
C LEU A 73 2.61 4.16 -5.08
N PHE A 74 3.33 5.26 -4.96
CA PHE A 74 3.93 5.93 -6.11
C PHE A 74 5.32 6.41 -5.78
N ARG A 75 6.14 6.60 -6.82
CA ARG A 75 7.42 7.27 -6.68
C ARG A 75 7.19 8.71 -6.24
N TRP A 76 7.67 9.06 -5.05
CA TRP A 76 7.58 10.40 -4.51
C TRP A 76 8.44 11.35 -5.34
N ILE A 77 7.82 12.45 -5.79
CA ILE A 77 8.47 13.53 -6.51
C ILE A 77 8.33 14.78 -5.66
N GLU A 78 9.45 15.36 -5.26
CA GLU A 78 9.46 16.59 -4.46
C GLU A 78 8.69 17.70 -5.19
N GLU A 79 7.70 18.26 -4.49
CA GLU A 79 6.66 19.15 -5.02
C GLU A 79 7.22 20.37 -5.78
N ARG A 80 8.45 20.80 -5.47
CA ARG A 80 9.15 21.88 -6.21
C ARG A 80 9.34 21.61 -7.70
N ARG A 81 9.26 20.35 -8.16
CA ARG A 81 9.31 19.96 -9.58
C ARG A 81 7.93 19.72 -10.21
N ALA A 82 6.87 19.64 -9.41
CA ALA A 82 5.50 19.50 -9.90
C ALA A 82 4.94 20.88 -10.31
N ARG A 83 4.45 21.01 -11.54
CA ARG A 83 4.01 22.28 -12.12
C ARG A 83 2.92 22.96 -11.26
N ARG A 84 3.04 24.29 -11.13
CA ARG A 84 2.16 25.28 -10.45
C ARG A 84 0.64 25.21 -10.73
N LYS A 85 0.14 24.27 -11.54
CA LYS A 85 -1.28 24.16 -11.92
C LYS A 85 -2.06 23.11 -11.11
N ILE A 86 -1.39 22.18 -10.44
CA ILE A 86 -2.02 21.13 -9.60
C ILE A 86 -2.39 21.68 -8.20
N VAL A 87 -1.59 22.60 -7.68
CA VAL A 87 -1.69 23.11 -6.30
C VAL A 87 -3.02 23.83 -6.00
N GLU A 88 -3.58 24.56 -6.97
CA GLU A 88 -4.87 25.26 -6.79
C GLU A 88 -6.06 24.29 -6.68
N THR A 89 -6.13 23.26 -7.54
CA THR A 89 -7.24 22.28 -7.50
C THR A 89 -7.18 21.39 -6.27
N THR A 90 -5.99 20.98 -5.82
CA THR A 90 -5.85 20.20 -4.58
C THR A 90 -6.19 21.00 -3.31
N ALA A 91 -6.09 22.34 -3.35
CA ALA A 91 -6.37 23.17 -2.18
C ALA A 91 -7.87 23.26 -1.84
N GLU A 92 -8.74 23.02 -2.83
CA GLU A 92 -10.20 23.05 -2.68
C GLU A 92 -10.77 21.76 -2.07
N ILE A 93 -10.11 20.62 -2.31
CA ILE A 93 -10.54 19.30 -1.78
C ILE A 93 -10.01 19.01 -0.36
N PHE A 94 -9.14 19.87 0.18
CA PHE A 94 -8.63 19.71 1.55
C PHE A 94 -9.72 20.00 2.58
N VAL A 95 -9.90 19.07 3.51
CA VAL A 95 -10.70 19.31 4.70
C VAL A 95 -9.84 20.06 5.71
N LYS A 96 -10.17 21.34 5.94
CA LYS A 96 -9.44 22.23 6.86
C LYS A 96 -10.15 22.43 8.20
N ASP A 97 -11.37 21.92 8.32
CA ASP A 97 -12.14 21.99 9.57
C ASP A 97 -11.53 21.07 10.63
N GLU A 98 -11.11 21.64 11.75
CA GLU A 98 -10.37 20.93 12.80
C GLU A 98 -11.22 19.86 13.47
N GLU A 99 -12.52 20.12 13.68
CA GLU A 99 -13.43 19.14 14.26
C GLU A 99 -13.63 17.94 13.33
N ALA A 100 -13.87 18.19 12.03
CA ALA A 100 -13.95 17.12 11.04
C ALA A 100 -12.65 16.28 10.97
N ILE A 101 -11.48 16.92 10.96
CA ILE A 101 -10.18 16.21 10.94
C ILE A 101 -9.98 15.38 12.22
N SER A 102 -10.34 15.93 13.38
CA SER A 102 -10.19 15.27 14.67
C SER A 102 -11.14 14.07 14.81
N SER A 103 -12.32 14.15 14.19
CA SER A 103 -13.36 13.11 14.19
C SER A 103 -12.94 11.82 13.45
N ILE A 104 -12.14 11.94 12.38
CA ILE A 104 -11.63 10.79 11.62
C ILE A 104 -10.23 10.39 12.09
N PHE A 105 -9.79 9.17 11.77
CA PHE A 105 -8.40 8.77 12.00
C PHE A 105 -7.50 9.25 10.85
N PHE A 106 -7.03 10.49 10.93
CA PHE A 106 -5.98 11.03 10.06
C PHE A 106 -4.72 11.30 10.88
N ALA A 107 -3.61 10.65 10.53
CA ALA A 107 -2.33 10.76 11.24
C ALA A 107 -1.24 11.26 10.29
N GLN A 108 -0.49 12.27 10.71
CA GLN A 108 0.69 12.74 9.98
C GLN A 108 1.87 11.82 10.26
N GLN A 109 2.65 11.52 9.22
CA GLN A 109 3.83 10.68 9.35
C GLN A 109 4.96 11.50 9.97
N VAL A 110 5.14 11.35 11.28
CA VAL A 110 6.25 11.97 12.03
C VAL A 110 7.50 11.08 12.00
N VAL A 111 7.32 9.76 11.98
CA VAL A 111 8.41 8.78 11.99
C VAL A 111 8.87 8.46 10.55
N PRO A 112 10.17 8.52 10.23
CA PRO A 112 10.66 8.13 8.92
C PRO A 112 10.49 6.62 8.69
N ASN A 113 10.37 6.20 7.42
CA ASN A 113 10.17 4.80 6.99
C ASN A 113 8.90 4.09 7.51
N SER A 114 8.05 4.72 8.33
CA SER A 114 6.81 4.11 8.83
C SER A 114 5.61 4.21 7.88
N CYS A 115 5.82 4.57 6.61
CA CYS A 115 4.77 4.89 5.64
C CYS A 115 3.82 3.72 5.37
N ALA A 116 4.34 2.49 5.24
CA ALA A 116 3.52 1.29 5.04
C ALA A 116 2.54 1.06 6.20
N THR A 117 3.03 1.13 7.44
CA THR A 117 2.19 0.99 8.63
C THR A 117 1.20 2.13 8.77
N HIS A 118 1.61 3.38 8.49
CA HIS A 118 0.68 4.51 8.50
C HIS A 118 -0.47 4.29 7.51
N ALA A 119 -0.17 3.87 6.28
CA ALA A 119 -1.19 3.63 5.27
C ALA A 119 -2.18 2.52 5.69
N LEU A 120 -1.66 1.39 6.21
CA LEU A 120 -2.49 0.29 6.72
C LEU A 120 -3.40 0.75 7.87
N LEU A 121 -2.86 1.47 8.85
CA LEU A 121 -3.62 1.99 9.99
C LEU A 121 -4.65 3.04 9.57
N SER A 122 -4.32 3.91 8.61
CA SER A 122 -5.26 4.88 8.05
C SER A 122 -6.47 4.22 7.40
N VAL A 123 -6.34 3.01 6.83
CA VAL A 123 -7.49 2.23 6.36
C VAL A 123 -8.21 1.62 7.56
N LEU A 124 -7.55 0.75 8.33
CA LEU A 124 -8.20 -0.08 9.36
C LEU A 124 -8.90 0.75 10.45
N LEU A 125 -8.27 1.82 10.92
CA LEU A 125 -8.81 2.61 12.03
C LEU A 125 -9.98 3.52 11.61
N ASN A 126 -10.19 3.71 10.30
CA ASN A 126 -11.38 4.36 9.75
C ASN A 126 -12.48 3.38 9.34
N CYS A 127 -12.24 2.07 9.38
CA CYS A 127 -13.28 1.06 9.19
C CYS A 127 -14.26 1.03 10.37
N ASN A 128 -15.49 0.60 10.07
CA ASN A 128 -16.54 0.39 11.05
C ASN A 128 -16.30 -0.88 11.88
N GLU A 129 -16.64 -0.83 13.17
CA GLU A 129 -16.39 -1.94 14.11
C GLU A 129 -17.25 -3.19 13.82
N ASN A 130 -18.36 -3.04 13.09
CA ASN A 130 -19.27 -4.15 12.77
C ASN A 130 -18.66 -5.17 11.79
N ASN A 131 -17.69 -4.75 10.98
CA ASN A 131 -17.16 -5.57 9.88
C ASN A 131 -15.70 -6.00 10.10
N LEU A 132 -15.06 -5.53 11.17
CA LEU A 132 -13.62 -5.70 11.37
C LEU A 132 -13.24 -5.79 12.85
N GLN A 133 -12.50 -6.84 13.21
CA GLN A 133 -11.91 -7.01 14.54
C GLN A 133 -10.46 -6.52 14.54
N LEU A 134 -10.25 -5.30 15.04
CA LEU A 134 -8.93 -4.64 15.04
C LEU A 134 -7.87 -5.32 15.91
N GLY A 135 -8.28 -6.15 16.87
CA GLY A 135 -7.39 -6.68 17.92
C GLY A 135 -7.12 -5.67 19.03
N GLU A 136 -6.44 -6.12 20.09
CA GLU A 136 -6.26 -5.32 21.31
C GLU A 136 -5.42 -4.07 21.08
N THR A 137 -4.25 -4.22 20.42
CA THR A 137 -3.29 -3.12 20.19
C THR A 137 -3.92 -2.00 19.38
N LEU A 138 -4.54 -2.32 18.23
CA LEU A 138 -5.14 -1.32 17.35
C LEU A 138 -6.40 -0.70 17.96
N SER A 139 -7.21 -1.47 18.68
CA SER A 139 -8.37 -0.93 19.40
C SER A 139 -7.95 0.06 20.48
N ARG A 140 -6.92 -0.29 21.26
CA ARG A 140 -6.33 0.59 22.28
C ARG A 140 -5.78 1.88 21.65
N LEU A 141 -5.06 1.78 20.54
CA LEU A 141 -4.54 2.94 19.82
C LEU A 141 -5.68 3.84 19.30
N LYS A 142 -6.73 3.26 18.71
CA LYS A 142 -7.90 4.00 18.18
C LYS A 142 -8.60 4.79 19.27
N VAL A 143 -8.83 4.18 20.44
CA VAL A 143 -9.47 4.84 21.59
C VAL A 143 -8.55 5.91 22.17
N HIS A 144 -7.27 5.61 22.35
CA HIS A 144 -6.30 6.53 22.93
C HIS A 144 -6.14 7.81 22.10
N THR A 145 -6.19 7.68 20.78
CA THR A 145 -5.94 8.78 19.83
C THR A 145 -7.19 9.54 19.39
N LYS A 146 -8.36 9.18 19.94
CA LYS A 146 -9.63 9.86 19.65
C LYS A 146 -9.54 11.32 20.11
N GLY A 147 -9.85 12.26 19.21
CA GLY A 147 -9.81 13.70 19.52
C GLY A 147 -8.42 14.35 19.43
N MET A 148 -7.36 13.57 19.15
CA MET A 148 -6.01 14.12 19.00
C MET A 148 -5.79 14.79 17.64
N SER A 149 -4.86 15.75 17.58
CA SER A 149 -4.37 16.33 16.33
C SER A 149 -3.66 15.28 15.46
N PRO A 150 -3.59 15.48 14.12
CA PRO A 150 -2.92 14.53 13.23
C PRO A 150 -1.46 14.25 13.58
N GLU A 151 -0.73 15.26 14.05
CA GLU A 151 0.66 15.12 14.52
C GLU A 151 0.74 14.21 15.76
N ASN A 152 -0.13 14.42 16.76
CA ASN A 152 -0.17 13.60 17.96
C ASN A 152 -0.61 12.16 17.66
N LYS A 153 -1.51 11.96 16.70
CA LYS A 153 -1.85 10.62 16.17
C LYS A 153 -0.61 9.94 15.58
N GLY A 154 0.19 10.66 14.80
CA GLY A 154 1.46 10.19 14.24
C GLY A 154 2.50 9.81 15.29
N LEU A 155 2.68 10.67 16.31
CA LEU A 155 3.56 10.41 17.45
C LEU A 155 3.10 9.18 18.25
N ALA A 156 1.78 9.00 18.44
CA ALA A 156 1.24 7.84 19.13
C ALA A 156 1.54 6.53 18.36
N ILE A 157 1.42 6.55 17.03
CA ILE A 157 1.83 5.40 16.18
C ILE A 157 3.32 5.09 16.38
N GLY A 158 4.17 6.10 16.28
CA GLY A 158 5.63 5.94 16.43
C GLY A 158 6.08 5.43 17.79
N ASN A 159 5.32 5.74 18.84
CA ASN A 159 5.61 5.36 20.22
C ASN A 159 4.87 4.08 20.68
N THR A 160 4.19 3.37 19.78
CA THR A 160 3.58 2.07 20.09
C THR A 160 4.59 0.94 19.80
N PRO A 161 5.22 0.33 20.82
CA PRO A 161 6.33 -0.60 20.63
C PRO A 161 5.92 -1.87 19.87
N GLU A 162 4.68 -2.34 20.04
CA GLU A 162 4.16 -3.52 19.34
C GLU A 162 4.15 -3.27 17.83
N LEU A 163 3.73 -2.07 17.39
CA LEU A 163 3.72 -1.70 15.98
C LEU A 163 5.13 -1.58 15.40
N ALA A 164 6.04 -0.93 16.13
CA ALA A 164 7.42 -0.77 15.70
C ALA A 164 8.16 -2.13 15.61
N CYS A 165 7.91 -3.02 16.58
CA CYS A 165 8.49 -4.36 16.61
C CYS A 165 7.99 -5.21 15.43
N ALA A 166 6.68 -5.26 15.22
CA ALA A 166 6.08 -5.97 14.10
C ALA A 166 6.55 -5.39 12.76
N HIS A 167 6.55 -4.06 12.60
CA HIS A 167 7.06 -3.43 11.37
C HIS A 167 8.52 -3.84 11.08
N ASN A 168 9.40 -3.71 12.07
CA ASN A 168 10.83 -4.00 11.88
C ASN A 168 11.15 -5.48 11.71
N SER A 169 10.28 -6.40 12.17
CA SER A 169 10.49 -7.84 11.98
C SER A 169 10.38 -8.26 10.51
N HIS A 170 9.62 -7.52 9.71
CA HIS A 170 9.42 -7.77 8.27
C HIS A 170 10.48 -7.10 7.38
N ALA A 171 11.38 -6.32 7.95
CA ALA A 171 12.39 -5.60 7.19
C ALA A 171 13.54 -6.51 6.73
N MET A 172 14.06 -6.24 5.53
CA MET A 172 15.23 -6.94 5.02
C MET A 172 16.51 -6.59 5.83
N PRO A 173 17.47 -7.52 5.99
CA PRO A 173 18.76 -7.22 6.64
C PRO A 173 19.52 -6.04 6.01
N GLN A 174 19.33 -5.80 4.72
CA GLN A 174 19.87 -4.64 3.99
C GLN A 174 19.36 -3.31 4.57
N ALA A 175 18.08 -3.21 4.92
CA ALA A 175 17.49 -1.99 5.49
C ALA A 175 18.14 -1.65 6.83
N ARG A 176 18.34 -2.65 7.69
CA ARG A 176 19.06 -2.50 8.96
C ARG A 176 20.49 -2.00 8.77
N ARG A 177 21.25 -2.62 7.86
CA ARG A 177 22.62 -2.20 7.52
C ARG A 177 22.69 -0.82 6.84
N ARG A 178 21.61 -0.38 6.20
CA ARG A 178 21.51 1.00 5.65
C ARG A 178 21.39 1.99 6.79
N LEU A 179 20.45 1.77 7.71
CA LEU A 179 20.22 2.65 8.87
C LEU A 179 21.50 2.83 9.70
N GLU A 180 22.19 1.74 10.01
CA GLU A 180 23.45 1.75 10.77
C GLU A 180 24.57 2.56 10.08
N ARG A 181 24.60 2.57 8.74
CA ARG A 181 25.62 3.31 7.96
C ARG A 181 25.34 4.80 7.84
N THR A 182 24.08 5.21 7.72
CA THR A 182 23.69 6.62 7.59
C THR A 182 23.58 7.35 8.93
N GLY A 183 23.54 6.62 10.05
CA GLY A 183 23.27 7.19 11.37
C GLY A 183 21.81 7.64 11.50
N ALA A 184 21.24 7.53 12.70
CA ALA A 184 19.83 7.82 13.00
C ALA A 184 19.45 9.32 12.95
N GLY A 185 20.14 10.16 12.16
CA GLY A 185 19.95 11.62 12.23
C GLY A 185 20.38 12.45 11.03
N VAL A 186 20.77 11.86 9.89
CA VAL A 186 21.14 12.63 8.70
C VAL A 186 20.23 12.26 7.52
N ALA A 187 19.00 12.76 7.56
CA ALA A 187 18.10 12.80 6.39
C ALA A 187 18.40 14.01 5.47
N SER A 188 19.64 14.51 5.45
CA SER A 188 20.01 15.66 4.62
C SER A 188 21.31 15.43 3.89
N CYS A 189 21.24 15.68 2.58
CA CYS A 189 22.33 15.75 1.61
C CYS A 189 22.64 14.44 0.84
N ARG A 190 21.97 14.35 -0.32
CA ARG A 190 22.25 13.50 -1.49
C ARG A 190 21.74 12.06 -1.43
N PHE A 191 20.45 11.89 -1.20
CA PHE A 191 19.76 10.71 -1.71
C PHE A 191 19.46 10.91 -3.20
N THR A 192 20.17 10.19 -4.07
CA THR A 192 19.85 10.06 -5.50
C THR A 192 18.94 8.87 -5.79
N GLY A 193 18.39 8.23 -4.73
CA GLY A 193 17.47 7.11 -4.85
C GLY A 193 16.02 7.58 -5.03
N GLU A 194 15.26 6.80 -5.78
CA GLU A 194 13.82 6.99 -5.92
C GLU A 194 13.14 6.68 -4.58
N ALA A 195 12.61 7.70 -3.90
CA ALA A 195 11.78 7.51 -2.70
C ALA A 195 10.37 7.12 -3.15
N PHE A 196 9.76 6.16 -2.47
CA PHE A 196 8.37 5.75 -2.71
C PHE A 196 7.50 6.15 -1.52
N HIS A 197 6.24 6.48 -1.79
CA HIS A 197 5.30 6.96 -0.77
C HIS A 197 3.94 6.27 -0.88
N PHE A 198 3.36 5.94 0.28
CA PHE A 198 2.06 5.30 0.40
C PHE A 198 0.98 6.31 0.76
N VAL A 199 -0.18 6.16 0.12
CA VAL A 199 -1.39 6.93 0.39
C VAL A 199 -2.57 5.99 0.48
N SER A 200 -3.49 6.26 1.41
CA SER A 200 -4.67 5.43 1.65
C SER A 200 -5.94 6.08 1.11
N PHE A 201 -6.82 5.26 0.54
CA PHE A 201 -8.16 5.66 0.13
C PHE A 201 -9.19 4.85 0.93
N VAL A 202 -10.12 5.55 1.58
CA VAL A 202 -11.10 4.93 2.48
C VAL A 202 -12.46 5.62 2.39
N PRO A 203 -13.58 4.86 2.36
CA PRO A 203 -14.92 5.44 2.49
C PRO A 203 -15.21 5.80 3.95
N ILE A 204 -15.58 7.06 4.21
CA ILE A 204 -16.00 7.54 5.54
C ILE A 204 -17.32 8.30 5.37
N ASN A 205 -18.36 7.87 6.07
CA ASN A 205 -19.68 8.53 6.10
C ASN A 205 -20.25 8.85 4.69
N GLY A 206 -20.15 7.92 3.75
CA GLY A 206 -20.67 8.10 2.38
C GLY A 206 -19.78 8.95 1.46
N GLN A 207 -18.56 9.29 1.88
CA GLN A 207 -17.62 10.12 1.13
C GLN A 207 -16.27 9.41 0.99
N LEU A 208 -15.60 9.59 -0.15
CA LEU A 208 -14.28 9.01 -0.39
C LEU A 208 -13.18 9.94 0.10
N PHE A 209 -12.35 9.47 1.01
CA PHE A 209 -11.20 10.21 1.53
C PHE A 209 -9.88 9.64 1.01
N GLU A 210 -8.95 10.54 0.71
CA GLU A 210 -7.54 10.25 0.48
C GLU A 210 -6.72 10.77 1.67
N LEU A 211 -6.02 9.85 2.34
CA LEU A 211 -5.25 10.07 3.55
C LEU A 211 -3.76 9.90 3.24
N ASP A 212 -3.06 11.03 3.20
CA ASP A 212 -1.62 11.10 2.93
C ASP A 212 -0.92 11.66 4.17
N GLY A 213 -0.10 10.83 4.83
CA GLY A 213 0.59 11.21 6.06
C GLY A 213 1.62 12.34 5.90
N LEU A 214 2.06 12.65 4.67
CA LEU A 214 2.97 13.76 4.40
C LEU A 214 2.24 15.07 4.06
N LYS A 215 0.92 15.02 3.87
CA LYS A 215 0.11 16.22 3.61
C LYS A 215 -0.42 16.82 4.92
N PRO A 216 -0.64 18.14 4.95
CA PRO A 216 -1.15 18.81 6.14
C PRO A 216 -2.59 18.44 6.47
N TYR A 217 -3.41 18.13 5.45
CA TYR A 217 -4.84 17.90 5.58
C TYR A 217 -5.27 16.65 4.79
N PRO A 218 -6.33 15.95 5.23
CA PRO A 218 -6.95 14.89 4.44
C PRO A 218 -7.69 15.50 3.24
N MET A 219 -7.77 14.76 2.14
CA MET A 219 -8.48 15.19 0.93
C MET A 219 -9.79 14.43 0.80
N ASN A 220 -10.88 15.16 0.57
CA ASN A 220 -12.20 14.61 0.40
C ASN A 220 -12.61 14.71 -1.09
N HIS A 221 -12.80 13.55 -1.72
CA HIS A 221 -13.21 13.42 -3.12
C HIS A 221 -14.74 13.46 -3.30
N GLY A 222 -15.47 13.66 -2.20
CA GLY A 222 -16.92 13.79 -2.16
C GLY A 222 -17.66 12.45 -2.16
N CYS A 223 -18.99 12.54 -2.21
CA CYS A 223 -19.87 11.38 -2.29
C CYS A 223 -19.75 10.66 -3.63
N TRP A 224 -20.24 9.43 -3.64
CA TRP A 224 -20.60 8.67 -4.83
C TRP A 224 -22.12 8.75 -5.05
N GLU A 225 -22.57 8.43 -6.26
CA GLU A 225 -23.98 8.45 -6.66
C GLU A 225 -24.79 7.34 -5.97
N ASP A 226 -26.11 7.52 -5.79
CA ASP A 226 -26.95 6.57 -5.06
C ASP A 226 -27.03 5.16 -5.68
N HIS A 227 -26.67 5.03 -6.95
CA HIS A 227 -26.74 3.79 -7.73
C HIS A 227 -25.37 3.16 -8.01
N GLU A 228 -24.29 3.71 -7.43
CA GLU A 228 -22.94 3.20 -7.59
C GLU A 228 -22.32 2.80 -6.26
N ASP A 229 -21.31 1.94 -6.32
CA ASP A 229 -20.52 1.61 -5.14
C ASP A 229 -19.36 2.60 -4.98
N TRP A 230 -18.86 2.78 -3.77
CA TRP A 230 -17.74 3.67 -3.49
C TRP A 230 -16.48 3.26 -4.28
N THR A 231 -16.35 1.98 -4.64
CA THR A 231 -15.27 1.47 -5.47
C THR A 231 -15.30 2.05 -6.89
N ASP A 232 -16.47 2.40 -7.44
CA ASP A 232 -16.60 3.08 -8.74
C ASP A 232 -16.06 4.50 -8.69
N LYS A 233 -16.41 5.23 -7.62
CA LYS A 233 -15.87 6.56 -7.36
C LYS A 233 -14.34 6.53 -7.23
N PHE A 234 -13.81 5.56 -6.48
CA PHE A 234 -12.37 5.34 -6.36
C PHE A 234 -11.71 5.05 -7.72
N ARG A 235 -12.29 4.17 -8.55
CA ARG A 235 -11.81 3.88 -9.90
C ARG A 235 -11.71 5.16 -10.75
N ARG A 236 -12.69 6.05 -10.69
CA ARG A 236 -12.65 7.33 -11.43
C ARG A 236 -11.52 8.24 -10.95
N VAL A 237 -11.39 8.43 -9.64
CA VAL A 237 -10.32 9.24 -9.04
C VAL A 237 -8.93 8.70 -9.41
N MET A 238 -8.76 7.37 -9.35
CA MET A 238 -7.49 6.74 -9.75
C MET A 238 -7.22 6.82 -11.25
N THR A 239 -8.25 6.66 -12.09
CA THR A 239 -8.10 6.79 -13.55
C THR A 239 -7.69 8.21 -13.93
N GLU A 240 -8.25 9.23 -13.28
CA GLU A 240 -7.83 10.62 -13.48
C GLU A 240 -6.37 10.82 -13.04
N ARG A 241 -5.99 10.33 -11.86
CA ARG A 241 -4.62 10.45 -11.34
C ARG A 241 -3.58 9.75 -12.22
N LEU A 242 -3.89 8.54 -12.69
CA LEU A 242 -3.02 7.76 -13.57
C LEU A 242 -2.99 8.34 -14.99
N GLY A 243 -4.12 8.85 -15.51
CA GLY A 243 -4.23 9.48 -16.82
C GLY A 243 -3.46 10.80 -16.93
N ILE A 244 -3.29 11.53 -15.82
CA ILE A 244 -2.41 12.72 -15.74
C ILE A 244 -0.93 12.32 -15.70
N ALA A 245 -0.61 11.16 -15.10
CA ALA A 245 0.76 10.69 -14.90
C ALA A 245 1.35 9.93 -16.09
N THR A 246 0.54 9.37 -16.98
CA THR A 246 0.99 8.46 -18.06
C THR A 246 1.04 9.13 -19.43
N GLY A 247 2.23 9.61 -19.79
CA GLY A 247 2.71 9.40 -21.15
C GLY A 247 3.37 8.03 -21.17
N GLU A 248 2.66 7.00 -21.67
CA GLU A 248 3.04 5.58 -21.66
C GLU A 248 3.18 4.96 -20.25
N GLN A 249 2.95 3.66 -20.14
CA GLN A 249 2.77 2.91 -18.88
C GLN A 249 4.01 3.01 -17.96
N ASP A 250 3.96 3.92 -16.99
CA ASP A 250 4.98 3.99 -15.94
C ASP A 250 4.76 2.84 -14.95
N ILE A 251 5.70 1.89 -14.94
CA ILE A 251 5.69 0.67 -14.12
C ILE A 251 5.97 0.92 -12.62
N ARG A 252 6.04 2.18 -12.18
CA ARG A 252 6.51 2.56 -10.83
C ARG A 252 5.37 2.88 -9.86
N PHE A 253 4.22 2.25 -10.05
CA PHE A 253 3.09 2.34 -9.13
C PHE A 253 2.72 0.95 -8.63
N ASN A 254 2.25 0.88 -7.39
CA ASN A 254 1.64 -0.31 -6.84
C ASN A 254 0.28 0.06 -6.25
N LEU A 255 -0.73 -0.75 -6.48
CA LEU A 255 -2.04 -0.57 -5.89
C LEU A 255 -2.44 -1.84 -5.17
N MET A 256 -2.81 -1.70 -3.90
CA MET A 256 -3.26 -2.79 -3.05
C MET A 256 -4.64 -2.49 -2.49
N ALA A 257 -5.45 -3.53 -2.30
CA ALA A 257 -6.72 -3.49 -1.63
C ALA A 257 -6.62 -4.20 -0.29
N VAL A 258 -7.13 -3.57 0.77
CA VAL A 258 -7.32 -4.22 2.07
C VAL A 258 -8.70 -4.85 2.04
N VAL A 259 -8.79 -6.16 2.20
CA VAL A 259 -10.02 -6.95 2.02
C VAL A 259 -10.17 -7.95 3.17
N PRO A 260 -11.39 -8.47 3.45
CA PRO A 260 -11.55 -9.57 4.39
C PRO A 260 -10.80 -10.82 3.90
N ASP A 261 -10.39 -11.67 4.83
CA ASP A 261 -9.73 -12.94 4.50
C ASP A 261 -10.65 -13.81 3.63
N ARG A 262 -10.21 -14.07 2.39
CA ARG A 262 -10.99 -14.80 1.38
C ARG A 262 -11.27 -16.23 1.81
N ARG A 263 -10.38 -16.83 2.60
CA ARG A 263 -10.54 -18.22 3.08
C ARG A 263 -11.77 -18.36 3.95
N ILE A 264 -12.12 -17.34 4.73
CA ILE A 264 -13.30 -17.34 5.60
C ILE A 264 -14.57 -17.33 4.75
N ALA A 265 -14.64 -16.44 3.76
CA ALA A 265 -15.79 -16.35 2.85
C ALA A 265 -15.97 -17.64 2.04
N ILE A 266 -14.90 -18.19 1.49
CA ILE A 266 -14.92 -19.44 0.72
C ILE A 266 -15.31 -20.63 1.61
N THR A 267 -14.75 -20.72 2.83
CA THR A 267 -15.09 -21.80 3.78
C THR A 267 -16.55 -21.74 4.20
N HIS A 268 -17.08 -20.53 4.47
CA HIS A 268 -18.48 -20.34 4.78
C HIS A 268 -19.38 -20.72 3.58
N LYS A 269 -19.01 -20.30 2.36
CA LYS A 269 -19.70 -20.67 1.12
C LYS A 269 -19.73 -22.18 0.92
N LEU A 270 -18.61 -22.87 1.12
CA LEU A 270 -18.52 -24.34 1.06
C LEU A 270 -19.43 -25.01 2.08
N LYS A 271 -19.47 -24.51 3.32
CA LYS A 271 -20.38 -25.03 4.35
C LYS A 271 -21.84 -24.94 3.91
N MET A 272 -22.25 -23.80 3.36
CA MET A 272 -23.60 -23.59 2.84
C MET A 272 -23.91 -24.51 1.65
N LEU A 273 -22.98 -24.61 0.69
CA LEU A 273 -23.13 -25.48 -0.48
C LEU A 273 -23.26 -26.95 -0.09
N ARG A 274 -22.41 -27.45 0.81
CA ARG A 274 -22.48 -28.83 1.33
C ARG A 274 -23.76 -29.10 2.10
N THR A 275 -24.25 -28.12 2.87
CA THR A 275 -25.55 -28.24 3.56
C THR A 275 -26.69 -28.36 2.53
N ASN A 276 -26.70 -27.52 1.50
CA ASN A 276 -27.70 -27.58 0.44
C ASN A 276 -27.61 -28.90 -0.35
N GLN A 277 -26.40 -29.36 -0.67
CA GLN A 277 -26.15 -30.65 -1.33
C GLN A 277 -26.72 -31.81 -0.50
N ALA A 278 -26.51 -31.83 0.82
CA ALA A 278 -27.05 -32.84 1.71
C ALA A 278 -28.58 -32.84 1.73
N ILE A 279 -29.21 -31.65 1.75
CA ILE A 279 -30.68 -31.51 1.71
C ILE A 279 -31.25 -32.04 0.38
N VAL A 280 -30.65 -31.64 -0.75
CA VAL A 280 -31.10 -32.05 -2.09
C VAL A 280 -30.89 -33.56 -2.29
N SER A 281 -29.72 -34.08 -1.94
CA SER A 281 -29.42 -35.51 -2.03
C SER A 281 -30.35 -36.35 -1.14
N GLY A 282 -30.63 -35.89 0.09
CA GLY A 282 -31.56 -36.54 0.99
C GLY A 282 -33.00 -36.55 0.48
N THR A 283 -33.43 -35.48 -0.20
CA THR A 283 -34.77 -35.38 -0.81
C THR A 283 -34.89 -36.27 -2.04
N LEU A 284 -33.86 -36.31 -2.90
CA LEU A 284 -33.79 -37.20 -4.06
C LEU A 284 -33.83 -38.67 -3.64
N GLN A 285 -33.08 -39.07 -2.61
CA GLN A 285 -33.14 -40.44 -2.08
C GLN A 285 -34.53 -40.80 -1.52
N LYS A 286 -35.22 -39.86 -0.86
CA LYS A 286 -36.59 -40.09 -0.38
C LYS A 286 -37.58 -40.29 -1.53
N LEU A 287 -37.46 -39.50 -2.60
CA LEU A 287 -38.31 -39.64 -3.79
C LEU A 287 -38.07 -40.98 -4.50
N LEU A 288 -36.81 -41.38 -4.69
CA LEU A 288 -36.47 -42.67 -5.30
C LEU A 288 -37.01 -43.85 -4.48
N LYS A 289 -36.90 -43.79 -3.14
CA LYS A 289 -37.44 -44.82 -2.25
C LYS A 289 -38.97 -44.87 -2.22
N ALA A 290 -39.64 -43.73 -2.37
CA ALA A 290 -41.10 -43.66 -2.43
C ALA A 290 -41.64 -44.27 -3.74
N ASP A 291 -40.95 -44.07 -4.85
CA ASP A 291 -41.25 -44.71 -6.14
C ASP A 291 -41.13 -46.25 -6.04
N GLU A 292 -40.05 -46.75 -5.42
CA GLU A 292 -39.81 -48.18 -5.18
C GLU A 292 -40.80 -48.86 -4.19
N GLN A 293 -41.53 -48.06 -3.40
CA GLN A 293 -42.55 -48.55 -2.46
C GLN A 293 -43.97 -48.46 -3.06
N GLY A 294 -44.25 -47.45 -3.88
CA GLY A 294 -45.51 -47.34 -4.63
C GLY A 294 -45.73 -48.49 -5.61
N GLU A 295 -44.68 -48.95 -6.30
CA GLU A 295 -44.77 -50.10 -7.21
C GLU A 295 -45.04 -51.45 -6.48
N ARG A 296 -44.79 -51.54 -5.17
CA ARG A 296 -45.07 -52.75 -4.39
C ARG A 296 -46.53 -52.85 -3.89
N ASP A 297 -47.22 -51.72 -3.74
CA ASP A 297 -48.62 -51.68 -3.27
C ASP A 297 -49.65 -51.68 -4.42
N GLU A 298 -49.25 -51.39 -5.67
CA GLU A 298 -50.17 -51.40 -6.83
C GLU A 298 -50.56 -52.80 -7.35
N GLN A 299 -50.01 -53.89 -6.78
CA GLN A 299 -50.44 -55.25 -7.15
C GLN A 299 -51.73 -55.72 -6.47
N GLN A 300 -52.39 -54.87 -5.65
CA GLN A 300 -53.68 -55.18 -5.03
C GLN A 300 -54.57 -53.93 -4.84
N ARG A 301 -55.24 -53.41 -5.89
CA ARG A 301 -56.64 -52.90 -5.84
C ARG A 301 -57.12 -52.29 -7.18
N PRO A 302 -58.43 -52.42 -7.52
CA PRO A 302 -59.00 -51.89 -8.76
C PRO A 302 -59.57 -50.45 -8.63
N ASP A 303 -59.37 -49.68 -9.70
CA ASP A 303 -60.12 -48.55 -10.25
C ASP A 303 -60.84 -47.56 -9.30
N THR A 304 -60.28 -46.35 -9.16
CA THR A 304 -61.08 -45.10 -9.04
C THR A 304 -60.25 -43.86 -9.45
N PRO A 305 -60.77 -42.99 -10.34
CA PRO A 305 -60.01 -41.84 -10.84
C PRO A 305 -60.13 -40.66 -9.85
N THR A 306 -59.05 -40.37 -9.12
CA THR A 306 -59.00 -39.22 -8.21
C THR A 306 -58.17 -38.09 -8.82
N THR A 307 -58.91 -37.08 -9.28
CA THR A 307 -58.61 -35.63 -9.24
C THR A 307 -57.14 -35.18 -9.24
N LEU A 308 -56.73 -34.67 -10.41
CA LEU A 308 -55.57 -33.83 -10.66
C LEU A 308 -55.64 -32.50 -9.90
N LEU A 309 -54.80 -32.31 -8.87
CA LEU A 309 -54.42 -30.98 -8.36
C LEU A 309 -53.00 -31.00 -7.77
N GLU A 310 -52.10 -30.24 -8.41
CA GLU A 310 -50.99 -29.40 -7.86
C GLU A 310 -49.80 -29.36 -8.83
N PRO A 311 -49.59 -28.25 -9.57
CA PRO A 311 -48.42 -28.05 -10.42
C PRO A 311 -47.29 -27.37 -9.63
N SER A 312 -46.29 -28.14 -9.19
CA SER A 312 -44.85 -27.74 -9.10
C SER A 312 -43.97 -28.75 -8.34
N ALA A 313 -44.25 -30.05 -8.40
CA ALA A 313 -43.32 -31.04 -7.86
C ALA A 313 -42.04 -31.04 -8.70
N PHE A 314 -40.91 -30.62 -8.12
CA PHE A 314 -39.58 -30.79 -8.72
C PHE A 314 -39.43 -32.23 -9.20
N THR A 315 -39.10 -32.44 -10.47
CA THR A 315 -38.91 -33.80 -10.98
C THR A 315 -37.60 -34.37 -10.44
N ALA A 316 -37.48 -35.71 -10.36
CA ALA A 316 -36.23 -36.35 -9.96
C ALA A 316 -35.05 -35.95 -10.86
N ARG A 317 -35.31 -35.64 -12.14
CA ARG A 317 -34.30 -35.12 -13.08
C ARG A 317 -33.84 -33.70 -12.71
N ASP A 318 -34.76 -32.84 -12.28
CA ASP A 318 -34.40 -31.47 -11.85
C ASP A 318 -33.53 -31.50 -10.59
N LEU A 319 -33.85 -32.38 -9.64
CA LEU A 319 -33.04 -32.57 -8.44
C LEU A 319 -31.65 -33.16 -8.74
N GLN A 320 -31.55 -34.10 -9.70
CA GLN A 320 -30.26 -34.60 -10.17
C GLN A 320 -29.42 -33.51 -10.84
N SER A 321 -30.03 -32.66 -11.68
CA SER A 321 -29.36 -31.52 -12.30
C SER A 321 -28.87 -30.51 -11.27
N LEU A 322 -29.72 -30.19 -10.28
CA LEU A 322 -29.36 -29.30 -9.18
C LEU A 322 -28.20 -29.87 -8.35
N LEU A 323 -28.21 -31.17 -8.06
CA LEU A 323 -27.13 -31.83 -7.33
C LEU A 323 -25.81 -31.74 -8.10
N LYS A 324 -25.82 -32.01 -9.41
CA LYS A 324 -24.63 -31.87 -10.27
C LYS A 324 -24.08 -30.44 -10.26
N ASN A 325 -24.95 -29.43 -10.30
CA ASN A 325 -24.53 -28.03 -10.21
C ASN A 325 -23.90 -27.72 -8.85
N LEU A 326 -24.49 -28.22 -7.75
CA LEU A 326 -23.93 -28.07 -6.41
C LEU A 326 -22.56 -28.75 -6.28
N ASP A 327 -22.40 -29.96 -6.82
CA ASP A 327 -21.12 -30.68 -6.81
C ASP A 327 -20.03 -29.91 -7.57
N THR A 328 -20.39 -29.33 -8.72
CA THR A 328 -19.49 -28.52 -9.53
C THR A 328 -19.06 -27.26 -8.78
N GLU A 329 -20.01 -26.55 -8.16
CA GLU A 329 -19.73 -25.36 -7.34
C GLU A 329 -18.88 -25.68 -6.11
N ILE A 330 -19.12 -26.83 -5.45
CA ILE A 330 -18.30 -27.30 -4.34
C ILE A 330 -16.87 -27.52 -4.80
N ALA A 331 -16.65 -28.24 -5.90
CA ALA A 331 -15.31 -28.51 -6.44
C ALA A 331 -14.56 -27.21 -6.80
N ILE A 332 -15.24 -26.24 -7.42
CA ILE A 332 -14.65 -24.92 -7.73
C ILE A 332 -14.22 -24.20 -6.45
N ASN A 333 -15.09 -24.16 -5.44
CA ASN A 333 -14.77 -23.46 -4.18
C ASN A 333 -13.70 -24.21 -3.36
N GLU A 334 -13.63 -25.54 -3.44
CA GLU A 334 -12.55 -26.33 -2.83
C GLU A 334 -11.20 -26.00 -3.47
N GLN A 335 -11.15 -25.88 -4.80
CA GLN A 335 -9.94 -25.44 -5.50
C GLN A 335 -9.56 -24.00 -5.11
N HIS A 336 -10.51 -23.07 -5.09
CA HIS A 336 -10.24 -21.70 -4.66
C HIS A 336 -9.71 -21.62 -3.22
N LEU A 337 -10.22 -22.47 -2.31
CA LEU A 337 -9.72 -22.54 -0.94
C LEU A 337 -8.29 -23.11 -0.88
N ALA A 338 -7.98 -24.12 -1.70
CA ALA A 338 -6.64 -24.67 -1.81
C ALA A 338 -5.64 -23.61 -2.33
N ASP A 339 -6.01 -22.91 -3.40
CA ASP A 339 -5.18 -21.84 -3.99
C ASP A 339 -4.88 -20.72 -2.99
N GLU A 340 -5.87 -20.31 -2.17
CA GLU A 340 -5.69 -19.27 -1.16
C GLU A 340 -4.82 -19.77 0.02
N ASN A 341 -4.93 -21.05 0.40
CA ASN A 341 -4.07 -21.65 1.41
C ASN A 341 -2.61 -21.77 0.93
N ASP A 342 -2.40 -22.19 -0.31
CA ASP A 342 -1.08 -22.26 -0.94
C ASP A 342 -0.46 -20.86 -1.05
N ARG A 343 -1.26 -19.86 -1.44
CA ARG A 343 -0.82 -18.45 -1.44
C ARG A 343 -0.41 -17.99 -0.04
N ARG A 344 -1.21 -18.28 1.00
CA ARG A 344 -0.86 -17.94 2.39
C ARG A 344 0.41 -18.64 2.85
N GLN A 345 0.63 -19.89 2.43
CA GLN A 345 1.86 -20.62 2.73
C GLN A 345 3.06 -20.01 2.01
N MET A 346 2.89 -19.60 0.75
CA MET A 346 3.92 -18.90 -0.03
C MET A 346 4.33 -17.60 0.64
N PHE A 347 3.37 -16.80 1.14
CA PHE A 347 3.68 -15.57 1.90
C PHE A 347 4.58 -15.83 3.10
N LYS A 348 4.35 -16.91 3.85
CA LYS A 348 5.19 -17.29 5.00
C LYS A 348 6.60 -17.67 4.58
N VAL A 349 6.74 -18.45 3.50
CA VAL A 349 8.04 -18.85 2.95
C VAL A 349 8.80 -17.63 2.45
N ASP A 350 8.15 -16.73 1.72
CA ASP A 350 8.75 -15.53 1.17
C ASP A 350 9.17 -14.56 2.27
N ALA A 351 8.34 -14.33 3.29
CA ALA A 351 8.70 -13.54 4.46
C ALA A 351 9.92 -14.12 5.19
N SER A 352 9.97 -15.45 5.38
CA SER A 352 11.11 -16.13 5.99
C SER A 352 12.39 -15.95 5.17
N ARG A 353 12.30 -16.07 3.83
CA ARG A 353 13.44 -15.87 2.94
C ARG A 353 13.90 -14.42 2.90
N ARG A 354 12.96 -13.46 2.87
CA ARG A 354 13.20 -12.02 2.78
C ARG A 354 13.94 -11.47 4.00
N THR A 355 13.57 -11.94 5.19
CA THR A 355 14.13 -11.48 6.47
C THR A 355 15.43 -12.20 6.84
N HIS A 356 15.78 -13.30 6.16
CA HIS A 356 16.96 -14.10 6.48
C HIS A 356 18.28 -13.41 6.07
N ASN A 357 19.28 -13.46 6.96
CA ASN A 357 20.63 -13.01 6.64
C ASN A 357 21.48 -14.14 6.04
N TYR A 358 21.65 -14.13 4.72
CA TYR A 358 22.42 -15.12 3.97
C TYR A 358 23.94 -14.97 4.07
N ASP A 359 24.50 -13.94 4.72
CA ASP A 359 25.95 -13.67 4.73
C ASP A 359 26.75 -14.90 5.19
N LYS A 360 26.33 -15.54 6.30
CA LYS A 360 27.00 -16.74 6.83
C LYS A 360 26.88 -17.94 5.88
N PHE A 361 25.71 -18.12 5.27
CA PHE A 361 25.47 -19.19 4.31
C PHE A 361 26.36 -19.01 3.08
N ILE A 362 26.41 -17.81 2.50
CA ILE A 362 27.22 -17.48 1.32
C ILE A 362 28.71 -17.68 1.62
N CYS A 363 29.21 -17.14 2.73
CA CYS A 363 30.62 -17.30 3.12
C CYS A 363 31.00 -18.78 3.31
N THR A 364 30.14 -19.56 3.95
CA THR A 364 30.38 -21.00 4.16
C THR A 364 30.34 -21.76 2.83
N PHE A 365 29.36 -21.46 1.98
CA PHE A 365 29.21 -22.09 0.66
C PHE A 365 30.43 -21.83 -0.23
N LEU A 366 30.88 -20.57 -0.31
CA LEU A 366 32.09 -20.21 -1.05
C LEU A 366 33.35 -20.90 -0.49
N SER A 367 33.47 -20.99 0.84
CA SER A 367 34.58 -21.68 1.50
C SER A 367 34.60 -23.18 1.16
N MET A 368 33.42 -23.82 1.12
CA MET A 368 33.29 -25.23 0.73
C MET A 368 33.64 -25.44 -0.76
N LEU A 369 33.18 -24.58 -1.66
CA LEU A 369 33.53 -24.64 -3.08
C LEU A 369 35.04 -24.46 -3.31
N ALA A 370 35.69 -23.57 -2.54
CA ALA A 370 37.12 -23.37 -2.59
C ALA A 370 37.87 -24.63 -2.12
N HIS A 371 37.45 -25.22 -1.00
CA HIS A 371 38.03 -26.45 -0.47
C HIS A 371 37.90 -27.63 -1.44
N GLN A 372 36.78 -27.71 -2.17
CA GLN A 372 36.56 -28.75 -3.19
C GLN A 372 37.33 -28.50 -4.50
N GLY A 373 38.01 -27.36 -4.64
CA GLY A 373 38.79 -27.00 -5.83
C GLY A 373 37.96 -26.55 -7.05
N VAL A 374 36.63 -26.50 -6.95
CA VAL A 374 35.74 -26.17 -8.07
C VAL A 374 35.43 -24.67 -8.19
N LEU A 375 35.73 -23.87 -7.16
CA LEU A 375 35.39 -22.45 -7.14
C LEU A 375 36.02 -21.67 -8.30
N GLY A 376 37.29 -21.94 -8.62
CA GLY A 376 38.01 -21.22 -9.67
C GLY A 376 37.39 -21.41 -11.05
N GLU A 377 36.97 -22.64 -11.36
CA GLU A 377 36.29 -22.97 -12.62
C GLU A 377 34.94 -22.25 -12.71
N LEU A 378 34.12 -22.34 -11.67
CA LEU A 378 32.80 -21.70 -11.62
C LEU A 378 32.91 -20.17 -11.75
N VAL A 379 33.87 -19.55 -11.07
CA VAL A 379 34.11 -18.11 -11.20
C VAL A 379 34.49 -17.76 -12.63
N SER A 380 35.39 -18.52 -13.26
CA SER A 380 35.83 -18.25 -14.64
C SER A 380 34.69 -18.28 -15.65
N GLN A 381 33.72 -19.18 -15.47
CA GLN A 381 32.52 -19.29 -16.31
C GLN A 381 31.58 -18.08 -16.16
N HIS A 382 31.59 -17.42 -14.99
CA HIS A 382 30.67 -16.34 -14.64
C HIS A 382 31.36 -14.97 -14.54
N LEU A 383 32.61 -14.85 -14.98
CA LEU A 383 33.27 -13.56 -15.12
C LEU A 383 32.47 -12.72 -16.12
N LEU A 384 31.84 -11.65 -15.61
CA LEU A 384 31.22 -10.65 -16.47
C LEU A 384 32.27 -10.15 -17.47
N PRO A 385 31.96 -10.04 -18.77
CA PRO A 385 32.90 -9.50 -19.74
C PRO A 385 33.37 -8.14 -19.25
N SER A 386 34.68 -8.00 -19.02
CA SER A 386 35.27 -6.70 -18.74
C SER A 386 34.86 -5.79 -19.90
N LYS A 387 34.08 -4.74 -19.61
CA LYS A 387 33.83 -3.66 -20.56
C LYS A 387 35.21 -3.12 -20.95
N LYS A 388 35.73 -3.57 -22.09
CA LYS A 388 36.87 -2.96 -22.76
C LYS A 388 36.49 -1.51 -22.99
N ILE A 389 37.00 -0.62 -22.14
CA ILE A 389 37.13 0.79 -22.48
C ILE A 389 38.11 0.79 -23.65
N SER A 390 37.56 0.86 -24.87
CA SER A 390 38.34 1.05 -26.08
C SER A 390 39.13 2.34 -25.93
N GLY A 391 40.46 2.24 -25.91
CA GLY A 391 41.32 3.40 -25.88
C GLY A 391 41.12 4.29 -27.12
N GLN A 392 41.18 5.60 -26.90
CA GLN A 392 41.88 6.47 -27.83
C GLN A 392 43.28 6.74 -27.27
N SER A 393 44.22 6.58 -28.18
CA SER A 393 45.66 6.57 -28.05
C SER A 393 46.22 7.92 -27.66
N ALA A 394 47.21 7.95 -26.74
CA ALA A 394 48.18 9.03 -26.66
C ALA A 394 49.50 8.54 -26.05
N ALA A 395 50.13 7.54 -26.68
CA ALA A 395 51.56 7.31 -26.54
C ALA A 395 52.28 7.97 -27.72
N ASN A 396 52.76 9.21 -27.53
CA ASN A 396 54.03 9.70 -28.08
C ASN A 396 54.25 11.17 -27.69
N ARG A 397 55.11 11.40 -26.69
CA ARG A 397 56.28 12.28 -26.81
C ARG A 397 57.18 12.13 -25.58
N ILE A 398 58.31 11.47 -25.81
CA ILE A 398 59.44 11.31 -24.90
C ILE A 398 60.34 12.57 -24.95
N SER A 399 60.87 12.92 -23.78
CA SER A 399 62.11 13.66 -23.50
C SER A 399 62.17 15.19 -23.67
N LYS A 400 62.40 15.88 -22.53
CA LYS A 400 63.74 16.38 -22.19
C LYS A 400 63.81 16.85 -20.72
N GLN A 401 64.82 16.31 -20.02
CA GLN A 401 65.70 16.95 -19.03
C GLN A 401 65.05 17.68 -17.84
N SER A 402 65.02 17.08 -16.65
CA SER A 402 66.09 17.11 -15.62
C SER A 402 66.34 18.51 -15.04
N SER A 403 65.99 18.72 -13.76
CA SER A 403 66.95 18.98 -12.67
C SER A 403 66.32 19.75 -11.50
N ALA A 404 66.85 19.45 -10.33
CA ALA A 404 66.95 20.29 -9.15
C ALA A 404 65.77 20.31 -8.16
N ALA A 405 66.09 19.72 -7.01
CA ALA A 405 65.41 19.85 -5.75
C ALA A 405 65.65 21.23 -5.11
N ALA A 406 64.86 21.43 -4.05
CA ALA A 406 65.23 22.08 -2.80
C ALA A 406 64.95 23.58 -2.62
N THR A 407 64.33 23.79 -1.46
CA THR A 407 64.65 24.80 -0.43
C THR A 407 63.92 26.15 -0.39
N ASN A 408 63.50 26.43 0.84
CA ASN A 408 63.36 27.70 1.55
C ASN A 408 61.99 28.38 1.45
N THR A 409 61.15 28.28 2.51
CA THR A 409 61.20 28.95 3.83
C THR A 409 60.92 30.44 3.79
N ALA A 410 59.94 30.82 4.63
CA ALA A 410 59.75 32.13 5.25
C ALA A 410 59.41 33.26 4.26
N SER A 411 58.57 34.26 4.55
CA SER A 411 58.20 34.89 5.81
C SER A 411 57.06 35.88 5.46
N SER A 412 56.02 35.94 6.29
CA SER A 412 55.66 37.10 7.11
C SER A 412 55.05 38.30 6.39
N ASN A 413 53.92 38.74 6.96
CA ASN A 413 53.51 40.13 7.16
C ASN A 413 53.16 40.93 5.90
N ALA A 414 52.19 41.83 5.91
CA ALA A 414 51.17 42.24 6.86
C ALA A 414 50.20 43.12 6.04
N SER A 415 49.04 43.43 6.64
CA SER A 415 48.35 44.73 6.59
C SER A 415 48.29 45.52 5.27
N ALA A 416 47.23 46.20 4.88
CA ALA A 416 45.91 46.45 5.43
C ALA A 416 45.32 47.47 4.44
N ASN A 417 44.00 47.59 4.55
CA ASN A 417 43.29 48.85 4.45
C ASN A 417 42.86 49.40 3.09
N ALA A 418 41.55 49.64 3.09
CA ALA A 418 40.85 50.83 2.60
C ALA A 418 40.63 50.98 1.09
N GLY A 419 39.38 51.30 0.76
CA GLY A 419 39.09 52.08 -0.44
C GLY A 419 37.77 51.71 -1.09
N ALA A 420 36.70 52.38 -0.67
CA ALA A 420 35.39 52.34 -1.29
C ALA A 420 35.42 52.72 -2.78
N THR A 421 34.47 52.22 -3.58
CA THR A 421 33.60 53.06 -4.43
C THR A 421 32.51 52.25 -5.13
N LYS A 422 31.29 52.81 -5.09
CA LYS A 422 30.14 52.42 -5.89
C LYS A 422 30.40 52.69 -7.38
N SER A 423 29.90 51.83 -8.27
CA SER A 423 29.28 52.27 -9.52
C SER A 423 28.44 51.16 -10.14
N GLN A 424 27.20 51.55 -10.49
CA GLN A 424 26.25 50.83 -11.32
C GLN A 424 26.74 50.82 -12.78
N GLN A 425 26.46 49.73 -13.52
CA GLN A 425 26.04 49.73 -14.93
C GLN A 425 25.77 48.28 -15.36
N GLN A 426 24.49 47.92 -15.53
CA GLN A 426 23.79 47.83 -16.83
C GLN A 426 24.13 46.56 -17.63
N GLN A 427 23.14 45.67 -17.68
CA GLN A 427 23.01 44.55 -18.62
C GLN A 427 22.73 45.06 -20.04
N PRO A 428 23.16 44.32 -21.08
CA PRO A 428 22.53 44.39 -22.39
C PRO A 428 21.73 43.11 -22.71
N GLN A 429 20.47 43.31 -23.14
CA GLN A 429 19.73 42.37 -23.98
C GLN A 429 20.26 42.45 -25.43
N PRO A 430 20.04 41.42 -26.26
CA PRO A 430 19.92 41.60 -27.70
C PRO A 430 18.50 41.30 -28.22
N GLN A 431 18.01 42.19 -29.08
CA GLN A 431 16.81 42.01 -29.91
C GLN A 431 17.20 41.56 -31.33
N GLY A 432 16.43 40.62 -31.88
CA GLY A 432 15.77 40.74 -33.19
C GLY A 432 16.55 40.51 -34.49
N ALA A 433 16.09 39.53 -35.29
CA ALA A 433 16.05 39.64 -36.75
C ALA A 433 14.93 38.75 -37.33
N ALA A 434 14.26 39.29 -38.35
CA ALA A 434 13.00 38.85 -38.95
C ALA A 434 13.19 37.86 -40.12
N THR A 435 12.11 37.15 -40.53
CA THR A 435 11.49 37.21 -41.88
C THR A 435 10.44 36.10 -42.09
N THR A 436 9.34 36.43 -42.78
CA THR A 436 8.26 35.53 -43.27
C THR A 436 8.33 35.46 -44.82
N PRO A 437 7.63 34.54 -45.54
CA PRO A 437 6.23 34.84 -45.94
C PRO A 437 5.25 33.64 -46.20
N LYS A 438 3.96 33.94 -45.98
CA LYS A 438 2.70 33.68 -46.75
C LYS A 438 2.20 32.27 -47.15
N ASN A 439 0.96 31.97 -46.73
CA ASN A 439 -0.30 31.74 -47.51
C ASN A 439 -1.36 31.17 -46.53
N GLY A 440 -2.66 31.50 -46.47
CA GLY A 440 -3.59 32.23 -47.33
C GLY A 440 -4.92 31.44 -47.37
N LYS A 441 -6.00 31.93 -46.74
CA LYS A 441 -7.43 31.85 -47.17
C LYS A 441 -8.42 32.24 -46.06
N SER A 442 -9.17 33.30 -46.33
CA SER A 442 -10.42 33.76 -45.69
C SER A 442 -11.63 32.97 -46.31
N PRO A 443 -12.95 33.29 -46.13
CA PRO A 443 -13.55 34.48 -45.49
C PRO A 443 -14.95 34.34 -44.79
N VAL A 444 -15.45 35.50 -44.35
CA VAL A 444 -16.85 36.02 -44.31
C VAL A 444 -17.64 36.03 -42.99
N LYS A 445 -18.17 37.23 -42.71
CA LYS A 445 -19.00 37.71 -41.59
C LYS A 445 -20.50 37.77 -41.95
N THR A 446 -21.38 37.44 -40.98
CA THR A 446 -22.67 38.08 -40.54
C THR A 446 -23.84 38.35 -41.55
N PRO A 447 -25.08 38.76 -41.14
CA PRO A 447 -25.79 38.77 -39.83
C PRO A 447 -27.29 38.30 -39.84
N GLY A 448 -27.83 38.00 -38.65
CA GLY A 448 -29.13 38.50 -38.13
C GLY A 448 -30.48 37.92 -38.61
N ARG A 449 -31.27 37.35 -37.67
CA ARG A 449 -32.73 37.60 -37.57
C ARG A 449 -33.33 37.20 -36.21
N ARG A 450 -34.46 37.83 -35.90
CA ARG A 450 -35.08 38.10 -34.59
C ARG A 450 -36.40 37.31 -34.44
N ARG A 451 -36.87 37.17 -33.18
CA ARG A 451 -38.26 36.86 -32.68
C ARG A 451 -38.66 35.37 -32.68
N LYS A 452 -39.43 34.79 -31.73
CA LYS A 452 -40.37 35.28 -30.67
C LYS A 452 -40.79 34.08 -29.77
N GLY A 453 -41.22 34.34 -28.52
CA GLY A 453 -42.19 33.52 -27.75
C GLY A 453 -41.68 32.99 -26.39
N ARG A 454 -41.97 33.65 -25.24
CA ARG A 454 -43.08 33.38 -24.26
C ARG A 454 -43.06 31.93 -23.72
N ASN A 455 -42.82 31.68 -22.42
CA ASN A 455 -43.78 31.92 -21.34
C ASN A 455 -43.15 32.11 -19.94
N LYS A 456 -43.80 32.96 -19.14
CA LYS A 456 -43.64 33.16 -17.68
C LYS A 456 -44.86 32.56 -16.96
N CYS A 457 -44.65 31.91 -15.82
CA CYS A 457 -45.53 31.86 -14.63
C CYS A 457 -44.71 31.14 -13.54
N ARG A 458 -44.34 31.63 -12.35
CA ARG A 458 -44.90 32.56 -11.34
C ARG A 458 -46.21 32.06 -10.70
N LYS A 459 -46.12 31.28 -9.62
CA LYS A 459 -46.50 31.68 -8.23
C LYS A 459 -46.81 30.47 -7.32
N ARG A 460 -46.21 30.54 -6.12
CA ARG A 460 -46.80 30.43 -4.77
C ARG A 460 -47.71 29.24 -4.45
N LYS A 461 -47.40 28.53 -3.38
CA LYS A 461 -47.84 28.91 -2.02
C LYS A 461 -46.83 28.43 -0.99
#